data_AF-S4RTC8-F1
#
_entry.id   AF-S4RTC8-F1
#
_cell.length_a   1.000
_cell.length_b   1.000
_cell.length_c   1.000
_cell.angle_alpha   90.00
_cell.angle_beta   90.00
_cell.angle_gamma   90.00
#
_symmetry.space_group_name_H-M   'P 1'
#
loop_
_entity.id
_entity.type
_entity.pdbx_description
1 polymer ?
#
loop_
_entity_poly.entity_id
_entity_poly.type
_entity_poly.pdbx_seq_one_letter_code
_entity_poly.pdbx_strand_id
1 'polypeptide(L)'
;AVKHFWKTRSFGGREDGVPAAGSRGAALPHIIVSCLEHDSVRLAVDSLVAEGRADFTAVPASWVTGRVEVDQVLAAIRPTTCIVSIMLANNETGIIMPVAEICRRVRAMRGGGAMPRLGRVLLHTDAAQALGKIRVNVEELGVDYLTVVGHKFYGPRVGALCVRGLGAGTPLVPMLFGGGQERNFRPGTENTPMIAGLGKAAELVCQHLDEYERHMRQ
;
A
#
# COMPACT_ATOMS: atom_id res chain seq x y z
N ALA A 1 8.57 2.94 -1.66
CA ALA A 1 9.27 1.68 -1.96
C ALA A 1 10.39 1.82 -2.99
N VAL A 2 10.10 2.14 -4.26
CA VAL A 2 11.08 2.25 -5.36
C VAL A 2 12.29 3.13 -5.03
N LYS A 3 12.08 4.39 -4.60
CA LYS A 3 13.20 5.28 -4.21
C LYS A 3 14.05 4.68 -3.06
N HIS A 4 13.42 4.00 -2.10
CA HIS A 4 14.12 3.37 -0.99
C HIS A 4 14.95 2.16 -1.43
N PHE A 5 14.41 1.33 -2.34
CA PHE A 5 15.14 0.21 -2.93
C PHE A 5 16.47 0.64 -3.53
N TRP A 6 16.46 1.70 -4.35
CA TRP A 6 17.67 2.24 -4.94
C TRP A 6 18.64 2.78 -3.89
N LYS A 7 18.17 3.57 -2.91
CA LYS A 7 19.00 4.06 -1.80
C LYS A 7 19.69 2.93 -1.03
N THR A 8 19.03 1.79 -0.84
CA THR A 8 19.61 0.64 -0.11
C THR A 8 20.58 -0.21 -0.93
N ARG A 9 20.55 -0.13 -2.26
CA ARG A 9 21.43 -0.91 -3.15
C ARG A 9 22.60 -0.14 -3.73
N SER A 10 22.53 1.19 -3.79
CA SER A 10 23.63 2.05 -4.18
C SER A 10 24.65 2.19 -3.04
N PHE A 11 25.52 1.21 -2.85
CA PHE A 11 26.80 1.44 -2.18
C PHE A 11 27.72 2.19 -3.15
N GLY A 12 27.67 3.54 -3.11
CA GLY A 12 28.57 4.40 -3.87
C GLY A 12 27.88 5.54 -4.62
N GLY A 13 27.78 6.70 -3.96
CA GLY A 13 27.81 8.03 -4.58
C GLY A 13 26.75 8.39 -5.63
N ARG A 14 25.58 8.84 -5.18
CA ARG A 14 24.79 9.96 -5.75
C ARG A 14 23.57 10.21 -4.86
N GLU A 15 23.40 11.44 -4.39
CA GLU A 15 22.30 11.83 -3.47
C GLU A 15 20.90 11.69 -4.09
N ASP A 16 20.82 11.60 -5.42
CA ASP A 16 19.55 11.56 -6.17
C ASP A 16 19.01 10.15 -6.42
N GLY A 17 19.80 9.11 -6.16
CA GLY A 17 19.34 7.71 -6.05
C GLY A 17 18.54 7.11 -7.22
N VAL A 18 18.46 7.74 -8.39
CA VAL A 18 17.83 7.18 -9.59
C VAL A 18 18.94 6.96 -10.62
N PRO A 19 19.22 5.70 -11.01
CA PRO A 19 20.12 5.46 -12.15
C PRO A 19 19.55 6.18 -13.37
N ALA A 20 20.41 6.80 -14.18
CA ALA A 20 19.99 7.37 -15.46
C ALA A 20 19.23 6.29 -16.26
N ALA A 21 18.12 6.67 -16.90
CA ALA A 21 17.36 5.78 -17.76
C ALA A 21 18.33 5.10 -18.75
N GLY A 22 18.47 3.77 -18.63
CA GLY A 22 19.41 3.00 -19.45
C GLY A 22 20.74 2.61 -18.80
N SER A 23 20.91 2.65 -17.47
CA SER A 23 22.04 1.98 -16.81
C SER A 23 21.91 0.45 -16.99
N ARG A 24 22.43 -0.06 -18.11
CA ARG A 24 22.42 -1.48 -18.47
C ARG A 24 23.19 -2.27 -17.42
N GLY A 25 22.48 -2.91 -16.48
CA GLY A 25 23.06 -3.87 -15.53
C GLY A 25 22.42 -3.95 -14.14
N ALA A 26 21.69 -2.92 -13.69
CA ALA A 26 21.07 -2.94 -12.36
C ALA A 26 19.64 -3.50 -12.41
N ALA A 27 19.34 -4.53 -11.62
CA ALA A 27 18.01 -5.13 -11.56
C ALA A 27 16.97 -4.13 -11.01
N LEU A 28 15.89 -3.90 -11.75
CA LEU A 28 14.82 -2.97 -11.38
C LEU A 28 14.12 -3.40 -10.08
N PRO A 29 13.65 -2.44 -9.26
CA PRO A 29 12.75 -2.74 -8.16
C PRO A 29 11.47 -3.36 -8.71
N HIS A 30 11.05 -4.45 -8.08
CA HIS A 30 9.87 -5.19 -8.47
C HIS A 30 8.69 -4.82 -7.55
N ILE A 31 7.52 -4.62 -8.15
CA ILE A 31 6.25 -4.29 -7.48
C ILE A 31 5.26 -5.43 -7.73
N ILE A 32 4.53 -5.86 -6.69
CA ILE A 32 3.45 -6.85 -6.84
C ILE A 32 2.11 -6.16 -6.56
N VAL A 33 1.16 -6.30 -7.47
CA VAL A 33 -0.22 -5.83 -7.34
C VAL A 33 -1.20 -6.94 -7.67
N SER A 34 -2.48 -6.80 -7.31
CA SER A 34 -3.54 -7.63 -7.90
C SER A 34 -3.91 -7.11 -9.29
N CYS A 35 -4.52 -7.95 -10.14
CA CYS A 35 -5.12 -7.50 -11.39
C CYS A 35 -6.45 -6.73 -11.19
N LEU A 36 -6.92 -6.61 -9.95
CA LEU A 36 -8.21 -6.03 -9.58
C LEU A 36 -8.07 -4.64 -8.93
N GLU A 37 -6.86 -4.08 -8.91
CA GLU A 37 -6.60 -2.80 -8.25
C GLU A 37 -7.34 -1.64 -8.92
N HIS A 38 -7.75 -0.66 -8.11
CA HIS A 38 -8.30 0.59 -8.62
C HIS A 38 -7.22 1.38 -9.38
N ASP A 39 -7.65 2.25 -10.29
CA ASP A 39 -6.77 3.07 -11.14
C ASP A 39 -5.78 3.92 -10.35
N SER A 40 -6.11 4.31 -9.12
CA SER A 40 -5.19 5.03 -8.21
C SER A 40 -3.92 4.25 -7.88
N VAL A 41 -3.95 2.92 -7.92
CA VAL A 41 -2.80 2.05 -7.73
C VAL A 41 -2.24 1.62 -9.08
N ARG A 42 -3.09 1.14 -9.99
CA ARG A 42 -2.69 0.62 -11.30
C ARG A 42 -1.93 1.65 -12.13
N LEU A 43 -2.48 2.86 -12.30
CA LEU A 43 -1.85 3.90 -13.12
C LEU A 43 -0.54 4.41 -12.50
N ALA A 44 -0.41 4.40 -11.18
CA ALA A 44 0.83 4.75 -10.50
C ALA A 44 1.94 3.72 -10.79
N VAL A 45 1.59 2.43 -10.86
CA VAL A 45 2.53 1.36 -11.26
C VAL A 45 2.85 1.47 -12.76
N ASP A 46 1.84 1.62 -13.61
CA ASP A 46 2.01 1.75 -15.07
C ASP A 46 2.95 2.91 -15.41
N SER A 47 2.80 4.06 -14.75
CA SER A 47 3.70 5.22 -14.89
C SER A 47 5.15 4.90 -14.51
N LEU A 48 5.38 4.21 -13.38
CA LEU A 48 6.73 3.82 -12.97
C LEU A 48 7.39 2.84 -13.94
N VAL A 49 6.59 1.95 -14.54
CA VAL A 49 7.05 0.97 -15.54
C VAL A 49 7.37 1.66 -16.86
N ALA A 50 6.49 2.56 -17.33
CA ALA A 50 6.70 3.35 -18.55
C ALA A 50 7.95 4.24 -18.45
N GLU A 51 8.27 4.75 -17.26
CA GLU A 51 9.50 5.50 -16.98
C GLU A 51 10.75 4.62 -16.86
N GLY A 52 10.62 3.29 -16.92
CA GLY A 52 11.72 2.34 -16.74
C GLY A 52 12.29 2.31 -15.32
N ARG A 53 11.50 2.69 -14.32
CA ARG A 53 11.94 2.84 -12.91
C ARG A 53 11.58 1.65 -12.03
N ALA A 54 10.68 0.79 -12.48
CA ALA A 54 10.27 -0.43 -11.80
C ALA A 54 9.82 -1.50 -12.80
N ASP A 55 9.85 -2.75 -12.36
CA ASP A 55 9.14 -3.87 -12.98
C ASP A 55 7.95 -4.26 -12.08
N PHE A 56 6.96 -4.97 -12.63
CA PHE A 56 5.82 -5.41 -11.84
C PHE A 56 5.28 -6.79 -12.21
N THR A 57 4.56 -7.38 -11.26
CA THR A 57 3.70 -8.55 -11.48
C THR A 57 2.29 -8.21 -11.03
N ALA A 58 1.32 -8.37 -11.92
CA ALA A 58 -0.10 -8.38 -11.58
C ALA A 58 -0.55 -9.82 -11.29
N VAL A 59 -0.90 -10.11 -10.05
CA VAL A 59 -1.38 -11.43 -9.62
C VAL A 59 -2.85 -11.57 -10.04
N PRO A 60 -3.20 -12.62 -10.80
CA PRO A 60 -4.57 -12.84 -11.23
C PRO A 60 -5.47 -13.17 -10.03
N ALA A 61 -6.75 -12.86 -10.15
CA ALA A 61 -7.75 -13.35 -9.22
C ALA A 61 -8.22 -14.75 -9.62
N SER A 62 -8.61 -15.55 -8.64
CA SER A 62 -9.25 -16.83 -8.84
C SER A 62 -10.61 -16.65 -9.51
N TRP A 63 -10.86 -17.40 -10.58
CA TRP A 63 -12.17 -17.45 -11.24
C TRP A 63 -13.27 -18.02 -10.34
N VAL A 64 -12.91 -18.73 -9.28
CA VAL A 64 -13.86 -19.36 -8.35
C VAL A 64 -14.19 -18.44 -7.19
N THR A 65 -13.17 -17.83 -6.57
CA THR A 65 -13.36 -17.04 -5.34
C THR A 65 -13.40 -15.54 -5.61
N GLY A 66 -12.94 -15.09 -6.77
CA GLY A 66 -12.71 -13.68 -7.12
C GLY A 66 -11.63 -13.00 -6.27
N ARG A 67 -10.88 -13.77 -5.46
CA ARG A 67 -9.78 -13.29 -4.61
C ARG A 67 -8.44 -13.55 -5.27
N VAL A 68 -7.42 -12.78 -4.89
CA VAL A 68 -6.03 -13.21 -5.09
C VAL A 68 -5.70 -14.37 -4.16
N GLU A 69 -5.02 -15.38 -4.68
CA GLU A 69 -4.57 -16.51 -3.88
C GLU A 69 -3.22 -16.19 -3.22
N VAL A 70 -3.12 -16.44 -1.91
CA VAL A 70 -1.93 -16.09 -1.11
C VAL A 70 -0.67 -16.69 -1.71
N ASP A 71 -0.71 -17.97 -2.08
CA ASP A 71 0.47 -18.67 -2.59
C ASP A 71 0.92 -18.13 -3.96
N GLN A 72 -0.01 -17.59 -4.78
CA GLN A 72 0.37 -16.91 -6.03
C GLN A 72 1.09 -15.58 -5.76
N VAL A 73 0.66 -14.82 -4.75
CA VAL A 73 1.37 -13.60 -4.31
C VAL A 73 2.78 -13.96 -3.83
N LEU A 74 2.92 -15.03 -3.05
CA LEU A 74 4.23 -15.47 -2.55
C LEU A 74 5.15 -15.97 -3.68
N ALA A 75 4.61 -16.73 -4.63
CA ALA A 75 5.35 -17.21 -5.80
C ALA A 75 5.86 -16.07 -6.69
N ALA A 76 5.17 -14.92 -6.70
CA ALA A 76 5.60 -13.73 -7.43
C ALA A 76 6.75 -12.97 -6.75
N ILE A 77 7.09 -13.27 -5.48
CA ILE A 77 8.16 -12.56 -4.76
C ILE A 77 9.53 -12.93 -5.30
N ARG A 78 10.23 -11.91 -5.79
CA ARG A 78 11.62 -11.94 -6.26
C ARG A 78 12.56 -11.21 -5.30
N PRO A 79 13.90 -11.44 -5.35
CA PRO A 79 14.87 -10.70 -4.53
C PRO A 79 14.85 -9.18 -4.72
N THR A 80 14.29 -8.67 -5.82
CA THR A 80 14.12 -7.23 -6.08
C THR A 80 12.76 -6.68 -5.65
N THR A 81 11.87 -7.51 -5.10
CA THR A 81 10.53 -7.08 -4.68
C THR A 81 10.65 -6.08 -3.54
N CYS A 82 10.18 -4.86 -3.79
CA CYS A 82 10.26 -3.78 -2.82
C CYS A 82 8.90 -3.46 -2.17
N ILE A 83 7.79 -3.80 -2.82
CA ILE A 83 6.46 -3.61 -2.26
C ILE A 83 5.44 -4.58 -2.87
N VAL A 84 4.52 -5.04 -2.02
CA VAL A 84 3.27 -5.73 -2.38
C VAL A 84 2.12 -4.79 -2.02
N SER A 85 1.23 -4.52 -2.97
CA SER A 85 0.05 -3.67 -2.81
C SER A 85 -1.20 -4.43 -3.22
N ILE A 86 -2.05 -4.76 -2.26
CA ILE A 86 -3.31 -5.48 -2.50
C ILE A 86 -4.44 -4.70 -1.83
N MET A 87 -5.44 -4.26 -2.59
CA MET A 87 -6.65 -3.65 -2.04
C MET A 87 -7.32 -4.59 -1.03
N LEU A 88 -7.87 -4.03 0.05
CA LEU A 88 -8.49 -4.82 1.11
C LEU A 88 -9.87 -5.35 0.69
N ALA A 89 -10.64 -4.53 -0.02
CA ALA A 89 -11.93 -4.89 -0.58
C ALA A 89 -12.07 -4.27 -1.97
N ASN A 90 -12.51 -5.07 -2.94
CA ASN A 90 -12.68 -4.61 -4.31
C ASN A 90 -13.90 -3.69 -4.46
N ASN A 91 -13.72 -2.59 -5.18
CA ASN A 91 -14.74 -1.55 -5.33
C ASN A 91 -15.89 -1.90 -6.27
N GLU A 92 -15.74 -2.93 -7.11
CA GLU A 92 -16.75 -3.35 -8.07
C GLU A 92 -17.58 -4.53 -7.54
N THR A 93 -16.91 -5.48 -6.90
CA THR A 93 -17.51 -6.75 -6.46
C THR A 93 -17.73 -6.82 -4.94
N GLY A 94 -17.07 -5.97 -4.16
CA GLY A 94 -17.07 -6.05 -2.70
C GLY A 94 -16.23 -7.20 -2.12
N ILE A 95 -15.55 -7.98 -2.96
CA ILE A 95 -14.76 -9.13 -2.51
C ILE A 95 -13.60 -8.67 -1.62
N ILE A 96 -13.51 -9.27 -0.42
CA ILE A 96 -12.45 -9.01 0.55
C ILE A 96 -11.23 -9.88 0.23
N MET A 97 -10.06 -9.26 0.13
CA MET A 97 -8.78 -9.92 -0.17
C MET A 97 -8.08 -10.42 1.11
N PRO A 98 -7.28 -11.50 1.04
CA PRO A 98 -6.62 -12.09 2.19
C PRO A 98 -5.35 -11.31 2.63
N VAL A 99 -5.47 -9.99 2.81
CA VAL A 99 -4.33 -9.08 3.07
C VAL A 99 -3.55 -9.46 4.35
N ALA A 100 -4.25 -9.78 5.44
CA ALA A 100 -3.59 -10.17 6.70
C ALA A 100 -2.72 -11.42 6.53
N GLU A 101 -3.23 -12.42 5.80
CA GLU A 101 -2.51 -13.66 5.52
C GLU A 101 -1.28 -13.41 4.63
N ILE A 102 -1.45 -12.60 3.58
CA ILE A 102 -0.35 -12.17 2.71
C ILE A 102 0.74 -11.49 3.55
N CYS A 103 0.38 -10.53 4.39
CA CYS A 103 1.33 -9.81 5.24
C CYS A 103 2.09 -10.75 6.16
N ARG A 104 1.39 -11.69 6.82
CA ARG A 104 1.98 -12.69 7.71
C ARG A 104 3.00 -13.56 6.97
N ARG A 105 2.62 -14.13 5.82
CA ARG A 105 3.47 -15.04 5.04
C ARG A 105 4.68 -14.32 4.43
N VAL A 106 4.50 -13.12 3.89
CA VAL A 106 5.59 -12.28 3.36
C VAL A 106 6.62 -11.98 4.46
N ARG A 107 6.17 -11.61 5.67
CA ARG A 107 7.07 -11.34 6.80
C ARG A 107 7.80 -12.61 7.26
N ALA A 108 7.13 -13.76 7.27
CA ALA A 108 7.73 -15.05 7.63
C ALA A 108 8.86 -15.47 6.67
N MET A 109 8.72 -15.20 5.36
CA MET A 109 9.77 -15.49 4.36
C MET A 109 11.09 -14.78 4.64
N ARG A 110 11.04 -13.58 5.24
CA ARG A 110 12.24 -12.84 5.66
C ARG A 110 12.86 -13.42 6.93
N GLY A 111 12.03 -13.84 7.90
CA GLY A 111 12.50 -14.35 9.19
C GLY A 111 13.07 -15.77 9.15
N GLY A 112 12.59 -16.61 8.23
CA GLY A 112 12.91 -18.04 8.18
C GLY A 112 14.10 -18.44 7.30
N GLY A 113 14.90 -17.50 6.78
CA GLY A 113 16.05 -17.81 5.91
C GLY A 113 15.69 -18.40 4.53
N ALA A 114 14.40 -18.52 4.20
CA ALA A 114 13.91 -19.10 2.95
C ALA A 114 14.42 -18.39 1.69
N MET A 115 14.74 -17.09 1.80
CA MET A 115 15.36 -16.33 0.71
C MET A 115 16.45 -15.37 1.25
N PRO A 116 17.72 -15.81 1.36
CA PRO A 116 18.80 -15.03 1.98
C PRO A 116 19.09 -13.67 1.32
N ARG A 117 18.68 -13.50 0.06
CA ARG A 117 18.86 -12.26 -0.72
C ARG A 117 17.61 -11.36 -0.73
N LEU A 118 16.54 -11.75 -0.06
CA LEU A 118 15.31 -10.96 0.00
C LEU A 118 15.48 -9.81 1.01
N GLY A 119 15.41 -8.59 0.51
CA GLY A 119 15.31 -7.40 1.36
C GLY A 119 13.96 -7.30 2.07
N ARG A 120 13.74 -6.23 2.84
CA ARG A 120 12.41 -5.96 3.40
C ARG A 120 11.42 -5.67 2.26
N VAL A 121 10.40 -6.52 2.12
CA VAL A 121 9.23 -6.27 1.26
C VAL A 121 8.26 -5.41 2.04
N LEU A 122 7.91 -4.25 1.48
CA LEU A 122 6.91 -3.38 2.08
C LEU A 122 5.50 -3.85 1.72
N LEU A 123 4.53 -3.58 2.61
CA LEU A 123 3.15 -4.03 2.46
C LEU A 123 2.21 -2.81 2.45
N HIS A 124 1.45 -2.64 1.37
CA HIS A 124 0.42 -1.61 1.24
C HIS A 124 -0.96 -2.24 1.03
N THR A 125 -1.99 -1.61 1.57
CA THR A 125 -3.37 -1.93 1.23
C THR A 125 -4.21 -0.69 0.99
N ASP A 126 -5.02 -0.72 -0.07
CA ASP A 126 -6.09 0.24 -0.28
C ASP A 126 -7.33 -0.20 0.51
N ALA A 127 -7.68 0.55 1.56
CA ALA A 127 -8.83 0.26 2.42
C ALA A 127 -10.05 1.15 2.11
N ALA A 128 -10.06 1.87 0.99
CA ALA A 128 -11.10 2.83 0.63
C ALA A 128 -12.52 2.26 0.76
N GLN A 129 -12.73 1.02 0.29
CA GLN A 129 -14.04 0.38 0.34
C GLN A 129 -14.30 -0.43 1.60
N ALA A 130 -13.27 -0.77 2.36
CA ALA A 130 -13.41 -1.58 3.58
C ALA A 130 -13.80 -0.74 4.81
N LEU A 131 -13.24 0.46 4.93
CA LEU A 131 -13.50 1.34 6.08
C LEU A 131 -14.99 1.69 6.18
N GLY A 132 -15.50 1.66 7.42
CA GLY A 132 -16.90 1.88 7.75
C GLY A 132 -17.86 0.77 7.33
N LYS A 133 -17.35 -0.35 6.77
CA LYS A 133 -18.17 -1.50 6.33
C LYS A 133 -17.76 -2.81 6.99
N ILE A 134 -16.46 -2.99 7.21
CA ILE A 134 -15.88 -4.12 7.95
C ILE A 134 -14.85 -3.61 8.95
N ARG A 135 -14.50 -4.44 9.93
CA ARG A 135 -13.43 -4.14 10.88
C ARG A 135 -12.10 -4.04 10.13
N VAL A 136 -11.43 -2.90 10.27
CA VAL A 136 -10.10 -2.65 9.72
C VAL A 136 -9.18 -2.23 10.86
N ASN A 137 -8.19 -3.07 11.17
CA ASN A 137 -7.17 -2.76 12.15
C ASN A 137 -5.80 -2.91 11.48
N VAL A 138 -5.04 -1.81 11.40
CA VAL A 138 -3.72 -1.76 10.77
C VAL A 138 -2.75 -2.75 11.41
N GLU A 139 -2.83 -2.93 12.74
CA GLU A 139 -2.00 -3.86 13.51
C GLU A 139 -2.32 -5.32 13.15
N GLU A 140 -3.61 -5.68 13.14
CA GLU A 140 -4.08 -7.03 12.78
C GLU A 140 -3.78 -7.37 11.31
N LEU A 141 -3.91 -6.39 10.41
CA LEU A 141 -3.58 -6.56 8.99
C LEU A 141 -2.07 -6.72 8.75
N GLY A 142 -1.22 -6.17 9.61
CA GLY A 142 0.23 -6.26 9.47
C GLY A 142 0.81 -5.49 8.28
N VAL A 143 0.07 -4.52 7.72
CA VAL A 143 0.52 -3.65 6.61
C VAL A 143 1.49 -2.56 7.08
N ASP A 144 2.39 -2.11 6.20
CA ASP A 144 3.25 -0.94 6.45
C ASP A 144 2.56 0.37 6.06
N TYR A 145 1.68 0.33 5.06
CA TYR A 145 0.90 1.46 4.57
C TYR A 145 -0.58 1.09 4.40
N LEU A 146 -1.49 1.98 4.79
CA LEU A 146 -2.92 1.82 4.55
C LEU A 146 -3.52 3.13 4.03
N THR A 147 -4.20 3.06 2.88
CA THR A 147 -4.88 4.22 2.27
C THR A 147 -6.30 4.38 2.82
N VAL A 148 -6.65 5.60 3.22
CA VAL A 148 -7.96 6.00 3.77
C VAL A 148 -8.62 7.01 2.83
N VAL A 149 -9.90 6.82 2.51
CA VAL A 149 -10.68 7.71 1.62
C VAL A 149 -11.99 8.10 2.29
N GLY A 150 -12.10 9.35 2.77
CA GLY A 150 -13.20 9.80 3.63
C GLY A 150 -14.59 9.62 3.05
N HIS A 151 -14.81 10.11 1.82
CA HIS A 151 -16.11 10.07 1.16
C HIS A 151 -16.63 8.67 0.80
N LYS A 152 -15.87 7.61 1.11
CA LYS A 152 -16.30 6.20 0.98
C LYS A 152 -16.91 5.63 2.26
N PHE A 153 -16.85 6.39 3.36
CA PHE A 153 -17.44 6.07 4.66
C PHE A 153 -18.07 7.31 5.33
N TYR A 154 -18.82 8.11 4.56
CA TYR A 154 -19.56 9.29 5.02
C TYR A 154 -18.70 10.49 5.46
N GLY A 155 -17.38 10.43 5.29
CA GLY A 155 -16.49 11.56 5.52
C GLY A 155 -16.45 12.57 4.36
N PRO A 156 -15.81 13.71 4.55
CA PRO A 156 -15.54 14.66 3.47
C PRO A 156 -14.64 14.09 2.37
N ARG A 157 -14.56 14.78 1.23
CA ARG A 157 -13.68 14.43 0.08
C ARG A 157 -12.20 14.74 0.37
N VAL A 158 -11.66 14.04 1.38
CA VAL A 158 -10.27 14.07 1.82
C VAL A 158 -9.82 12.64 2.12
N GLY A 159 -8.52 12.38 2.12
CA GLY A 159 -7.96 11.08 2.44
C GLY A 159 -6.81 11.20 3.43
N ALA A 160 -6.32 10.04 3.88
CA ALA A 160 -5.14 9.92 4.71
C ALA A 160 -4.32 8.70 4.30
N LEU A 161 -3.04 8.70 4.64
CA LEU A 161 -2.16 7.55 4.51
C LEU A 161 -1.66 7.18 5.91
N CYS A 162 -2.09 6.02 6.41
CA CYS A 162 -1.54 5.49 7.64
C CYS A 162 -0.19 4.83 7.33
N VAL A 163 0.85 5.17 8.09
CA VAL A 163 2.21 4.63 7.92
C VAL A 163 2.70 4.08 9.24
N ARG A 164 2.97 2.77 9.26
CA ARG A 164 3.51 2.07 10.43
C ARG A 164 4.92 2.55 10.74
N GLY A 165 5.18 3.03 11.96
CA GLY A 165 6.54 3.42 12.38
C GLY A 165 7.12 4.54 11.51
N LEU A 166 6.29 5.55 11.17
CA LEU A 166 6.71 6.72 10.41
C LEU A 166 7.95 7.37 11.04
N GLY A 167 9.03 7.50 10.26
CA GLY A 167 10.30 8.07 10.71
C GLY A 167 11.23 7.13 11.48
N ALA A 168 10.75 5.96 11.93
CA ALA A 168 11.53 5.02 12.75
C ALA A 168 11.78 3.66 12.07
N GLY A 169 11.23 3.43 10.87
CA GLY A 169 11.51 2.19 10.14
C GLY A 169 10.85 2.08 8.78
N THR A 170 9.67 2.66 8.55
CA THR A 170 8.98 2.55 7.25
C THR A 170 9.30 3.75 6.38
N PRO A 171 9.88 3.54 5.17
CA PRO A 171 10.37 4.65 4.35
C PRO A 171 9.22 5.42 3.71
N LEU A 172 9.13 6.72 3.96
CA LEU A 172 8.23 7.62 3.23
C LEU A 172 9.06 8.77 2.65
N VAL A 173 8.75 9.16 1.41
CA VAL A 173 9.47 10.20 0.69
C VAL A 173 8.44 11.20 0.15
N PRO A 174 8.65 12.52 0.34
CA PRO A 174 7.73 13.52 -0.18
C PRO A 174 7.60 13.42 -1.70
N MET A 175 6.36 13.56 -2.20
CA MET A 175 6.08 13.69 -3.64
C MET A 175 6.16 15.14 -4.11
N LEU A 176 5.90 16.08 -3.20
CA LEU A 176 5.91 17.52 -3.43
C LEU A 176 6.94 18.16 -2.50
N PHE A 177 7.43 19.34 -2.88
CA PHE A 177 8.35 20.15 -2.08
C PHE A 177 7.66 21.45 -1.64
N GLY A 178 7.91 21.88 -0.41
CA GLY A 178 7.28 23.06 0.18
C GLY A 178 7.54 23.14 1.69
N GLY A 179 6.61 23.75 2.44
CA GLY A 179 6.71 23.90 3.89
C GLY A 179 6.69 22.58 4.68
N GLY A 180 6.82 22.69 6.01
CA GLY A 180 6.99 21.53 6.91
C GLY A 180 5.71 20.82 7.37
N GLN A 181 4.57 21.06 6.71
CA GLN A 181 3.30 20.40 7.00
C GLN A 181 3.42 18.87 6.94
N GLU A 182 2.54 18.16 7.67
CA GLU A 182 2.55 16.69 7.76
C GLU A 182 3.96 16.12 8.04
N ARG A 183 4.71 16.76 8.96
CA ARG A 183 6.09 16.39 9.35
C ARG A 183 7.07 16.37 8.18
N ASN A 184 6.92 17.31 7.24
CA ASN A 184 7.64 17.42 5.96
C ASN A 184 7.30 16.34 4.92
N PHE A 185 6.32 15.45 5.15
CA PHE A 185 5.98 14.40 4.18
C PHE A 185 4.98 14.84 3.11
N ARG A 186 4.14 15.83 3.41
CA ARG A 186 3.14 16.37 2.49
C ARG A 186 3.02 17.88 2.72
N PRO A 187 3.73 18.71 1.95
CA PRO A 187 3.71 20.16 2.13
C PRO A 187 2.37 20.77 1.70
N GLY A 188 2.16 22.02 2.14
CA GLY A 188 0.97 22.83 1.82
C GLY A 188 -0.03 22.84 2.97
N THR A 189 -0.61 24.01 3.24
CA THR A 189 -1.52 24.26 4.36
C THR A 189 -2.58 23.16 4.47
N GLU A 190 -2.70 22.58 5.66
CA GLU A 190 -3.66 21.52 5.92
C GLU A 190 -5.10 22.02 5.75
N ASN A 191 -5.95 21.19 5.13
CA ASN A 191 -7.38 21.51 5.00
C ASN A 191 -8.10 21.14 6.31
N THR A 192 -7.89 21.95 7.35
CA THR A 192 -8.30 21.67 8.73
C THR A 192 -9.78 21.27 8.87
N PRO A 193 -10.76 21.95 8.24
CA PRO A 193 -12.17 21.55 8.34
C PRO A 193 -12.42 20.14 7.76
N MET A 194 -11.81 19.82 6.61
CA MET A 194 -11.97 18.50 6.00
C MET A 194 -11.29 17.41 6.85
N ILE A 195 -10.13 17.69 7.41
CA ILE A 195 -9.41 16.75 8.30
C ILE A 195 -10.23 16.48 9.56
N ALA A 196 -10.80 17.53 10.18
CA ALA A 196 -11.69 17.36 11.34
C ALA A 196 -12.92 16.52 11.00
N GLY A 197 -13.55 16.76 9.84
CA GLY A 197 -14.67 15.96 9.36
C GLY A 197 -14.30 14.50 9.08
N LEU A 198 -13.10 14.23 8.55
CA LEU A 198 -12.59 12.87 8.37
C LEU A 198 -12.46 12.15 9.71
N GLY A 199 -11.88 12.83 10.72
CA GLY A 199 -11.74 12.31 12.08
C GLY A 199 -13.08 11.97 12.70
N LYS A 200 -14.07 12.88 12.57
CA LYS A 200 -15.42 12.63 13.12
C LYS A 200 -16.15 11.50 12.41
N ALA A 201 -16.04 11.41 11.09
CA ALA A 201 -16.62 10.28 10.35
C ALA A 201 -16.00 8.95 10.78
N ALA A 202 -14.67 8.90 10.93
CA ALA A 202 -13.96 7.70 11.41
C ALA A 202 -14.40 7.30 12.83
N GLU A 203 -14.55 8.27 13.74
CA GLU A 203 -15.05 8.03 15.10
C GLU A 203 -16.46 7.40 15.08
N LEU A 204 -17.39 8.00 14.33
CA LEU A 204 -18.78 7.54 14.26
C LEU A 204 -18.89 6.14 13.66
N VAL A 205 -18.23 5.88 12.52
CA VAL A 205 -18.30 4.55 11.89
C VAL A 205 -17.65 3.48 12.77
N CYS A 206 -16.59 3.78 13.52
CA CYS A 206 -16.01 2.84 14.47
C CYS A 206 -16.94 2.51 15.64
N GLN A 207 -17.71 3.48 16.14
CA GLN A 207 -18.66 3.27 17.24
C GLN A 207 -19.87 2.41 16.84
N HIS A 208 -20.30 2.50 15.58
CA HIS A 208 -21.56 1.90 15.10
C HIS A 208 -21.33 0.76 14.09
N LEU A 209 -20.09 0.32 13.90
CA LEU A 209 -19.73 -0.63 12.85
C LEU A 209 -20.54 -1.93 12.92
N ASP A 210 -20.70 -2.50 14.10
CA ASP A 210 -21.44 -3.76 14.31
C ASP A 210 -22.94 -3.60 13.98
N GLU A 211 -23.50 -2.41 14.19
CA GLU A 211 -24.87 -2.10 13.79
C GLU A 211 -24.98 -1.98 12.27
N TYR A 212 -24.07 -1.24 11.64
CA TYR A 212 -24.05 -1.06 10.19
C TYR A 212 -23.83 -2.39 9.47
N GLU A 213 -22.89 -3.21 9.94
CA GLU A 213 -22.62 -4.52 9.36
C GLU A 213 -23.84 -5.44 9.47
N ARG A 214 -24.50 -5.49 10.63
CA ARG A 214 -25.73 -6.28 10.80
C ARG A 214 -26.84 -5.81 9.87
N HIS A 215 -27.02 -4.50 9.73
CA HIS A 215 -28.04 -3.95 8.84
C HIS A 215 -27.76 -4.27 7.37
N MET A 216 -26.52 -4.11 6.89
CA MET A 216 -26.16 -4.39 5.50
C MET A 216 -26.26 -5.87 5.11
N ARG A 217 -26.23 -6.79 6.07
CA ARG A 217 -26.34 -8.24 5.85
C ARG A 217 -27.78 -8.75 5.77
N GLN A 218 -28.75 -7.93 6.20
CA GLN A 218 -30.19 -8.23 6.11
C GLN A 218 -30.72 -7.87 4.73
#